data_AF-A0A662PJJ5-F1
#
_entry.id   AF-A0A662PJJ5-F1
#
_cell.length_a   1.000
_cell.length_b   1.000
_cell.length_c   1.000
_cell.angle_alpha   90.00
_cell.angle_beta   90.00
_cell.angle_gamma   90.00
#
_symmetry.space_group_name_H-M   'P 1'
#
loop_
_entity.id
_entity.type
_entity.pdbx_description
1 polymer ?
#
loop_
_entity_poly.entity_id
_entity_poly.type
_entity_poly.pdbx_seq_one_letter_code
_entity_poly.pdbx_strand_id
1 'polypeptide(L)' 'MDFSFSEEQEILRRTVKEFAEKEIITISKKMEEEKRIPQELLRKMGEMGLMGMTIPEEWGGAGADM' A
#
# COMPACT_ATOMS: atom_id res chain seq x y z
N MET A 1 -15.27 -11.35 -21.57
CA MET A 1 -14.98 -10.82 -20.23
C MET A 1 -13.74 -9.96 -20.37
N ASP A 2 -13.82 -8.71 -19.95
CA ASP A 2 -12.67 -7.79 -19.94
C ASP A 2 -11.94 -7.97 -18.61
N PHE A 3 -10.62 -8.06 -18.66
CA PHE A 3 -9.74 -8.28 -17.51
C PHE A 3 -8.73 -7.13 -17.34
N SER A 4 -8.94 -6.03 -18.06
CA SER A 4 -8.16 -4.82 -17.86
C SER A 4 -8.50 -4.17 -16.53
N PHE A 5 -7.52 -3.48 -15.94
CA PHE A 5 -7.75 -2.65 -14.76
C PHE A 5 -8.59 -1.43 -15.12
N SER A 6 -9.43 -0.98 -14.20
CA SER A 6 -10.01 0.35 -14.28
C SER A 6 -8.92 1.42 -14.19
N GLU A 7 -9.24 2.65 -14.63
CA GLU A 7 -8.31 3.78 -14.50
C GLU A 7 -7.89 4.03 -13.05
N GLU A 8 -8.83 3.90 -12.12
CA GLU A 8 -8.58 4.03 -10.68
C GLU A 8 -7.65 2.93 -10.16
N GLN A 9 -7.88 1.67 -10.55
CA GLN A 9 -7.02 0.55 -10.19
C GLN A 9 -5.59 0.72 -10.75
N GLU A 10 -5.44 1.23 -11.97
CA GLU A 10 -4.11 1.45 -12.56
C GLU A 10 -3.37 2.61 -11.85
N ILE A 11 -4.08 3.67 -11.46
CA ILE A 11 -3.51 4.76 -10.65
C ILE A 11 -3.05 4.25 -9.28
N LEU A 12 -3.89 3.47 -8.61
CA LEU A 12 -3.57 2.86 -7.32
C LEU A 12 -2.33 1.96 -7.45
N ARG A 13 -2.33 1.08 -8.45
CA ARG A 13 -1.22 0.15 -8.73
C ARG A 13 0.10 0.90 -8.95
N ARG A 14 0.10 1.97 -9.76
CA ARG A 14 1.30 2.78 -10.01
C ARG A 14 1.80 3.44 -8.72
N THR A 15 0.89 4.04 -7.96
CA THR A 15 1.22 4.73 -6.70
C THR A 15 1.83 3.76 -5.67
N VAL A 16 1.22 2.58 -5.49
CA VAL A 16 1.72 1.55 -4.56
C VAL A 16 3.06 1.01 -5.02
N LYS A 17 3.24 0.79 -6.34
CA LYS A 17 4.51 0.33 -6.89
C LYS A 17 5.65 1.33 -6.61
N GLU A 18 5.42 2.61 -6.89
CA GLU A 18 6.43 3.65 -6.64
C GLU A 18 6.79 3.76 -5.16
N PHE A 19 5.80 3.68 -4.27
CA PHE A 19 6.03 3.66 -2.82
C PHE A 19 6.88 2.46 -2.42
N ALA A 20 6.53 1.26 -2.89
CA ALA A 20 7.30 0.05 -2.59
C ALA A 20 8.75 0.17 -3.06
N GLU A 21 8.99 0.67 -4.27
CA GLU A 21 10.33 0.86 -4.81
C GLU A 21 11.17 1.87 -4.01
N LYS A 22 10.57 2.96 -3.58
CA LYS A 22 11.27 4.06 -2.88
C LYS A 22 11.46 3.81 -1.38
N GLU A 23 10.50 3.15 -0.73
CA GLU A 23 10.41 3.09 0.74
C GLU A 23 10.60 1.68 1.29
N ILE A 24 10.15 0.64 0.57
CA ILE A 24 10.20 -0.74 1.06
C ILE A 24 11.47 -1.45 0.55
N ILE A 25 11.73 -1.42 -0.76
CA ILE A 25 12.82 -2.17 -1.38
C ILE A 25 14.17 -1.73 -0.80
N THR A 26 14.37 -0.43 -0.61
CA THR A 26 15.62 0.17 -0.11
C THR A 26 16.02 -0.36 1.27
N ILE A 27 15.06 -0.74 2.12
CA ILE A 27 15.31 -1.20 3.48
C ILE A 27 14.92 -2.67 3.72
N SER A 28 14.43 -3.37 2.69
CA SER A 28 13.95 -4.76 2.75
C SER A 28 14.93 -5.72 3.43
N LYS A 29 16.20 -5.71 2.99
CA LYS A 29 17.25 -6.56 3.56
C LYS A 29 17.49 -6.28 5.04
N LYS A 30 17.48 -5.00 5.44
CA LYS A 30 17.63 -4.61 6.85
C LYS A 30 16.45 -5.10 7.69
N MET A 31 15.23 -4.99 7.18
CA MET A 31 14.04 -5.49 7.88
C MET A 31 14.11 -7.01 8.10
N GLU A 32 14.63 -7.75 7.12
CA GLU A 32 14.85 -9.20 7.23
C GLU A 32 15.90 -9.53 8.28
N GLU A 33 17.07 -8.90 8.21
CA GLU A 33 18.18 -9.10 9.16
C GLU A 33 17.77 -8.78 10.61
N GLU A 34 17.05 -7.67 10.81
CA GLU A 34 16.58 -7.22 12.13
C GLU A 34 15.27 -7.91 12.58
N LYS A 35 14.63 -8.67 11.69
CA LYS A 35 13.30 -9.27 11.88
C LYS A 35 12.27 -8.24 12.38
N ARG A 36 12.34 -7.02 11.84
CA ARG A 36 11.55 -5.88 12.31
C ARG A 36 11.08 -5.02 11.15
N ILE A 37 9.81 -4.65 11.18
CA ILE A 37 9.23 -3.64 10.30
C ILE A 37 9.28 -2.28 11.02
N PRO A 38 9.85 -1.23 10.40
CA PRO A 38 9.84 0.12 10.96
C PRO A 38 8.42 0.64 11.15
N GLN A 39 8.12 1.21 12.32
CA GLN A 39 6.79 1.78 12.59
C GLN A 39 6.47 2.96 11.66
N GLU A 40 7.49 3.73 11.25
CA GLU A 40 7.30 4.83 10.30
C GLU A 40 6.83 4.33 8.93
N LEU A 41 7.33 3.18 8.47
CA LEU A 41 6.87 2.57 7.22
C LEU A 41 5.40 2.17 7.33
N LEU A 42 5.01 1.54 8.44
CA LEU A 42 3.61 1.18 8.71
C LEU A 42 2.71 2.41 8.78
N ARG A 43 3.19 3.50 9.39
CA ARG A 43 2.44 4.77 9.44
C ARG A 43 2.22 5.35 8.04
N LYS A 44 3.26 5.39 7.21
CA LYS A 44 3.14 5.84 5.80
C LYS A 44 2.13 5.00 5.03
N MET A 45 2.16 3.67 5.19
CA MET A 45 1.19 2.77 4.56
C MET A 45 -0.25 3.03 5.03
N GLY A 46 -0.43 3.35 6.31
CA GLY A 46 -1.73 3.73 6.87
C GLY A 46 -2.25 5.06 6.32
N GLU A 47 -1.40 6.08 6.23
CA GLU A 47 -1.73 7.39 5.64
C GLU A 47 -2.12 7.28 4.16
N MET A 48 -1.56 6.30 3.44
CA MET A 48 -1.92 5.98 2.06
C MET A 48 -3.20 5.13 1.93
N GLY A 49 -3.87 4.78 3.04
CA GLY A 49 -5.07 3.95 3.05
C GLY A 49 -4.83 2.46 2.78
N LEU A 50 -3.58 2.02 2.65
CA LEU A 50 -3.24 0.64 2.27
C LEU A 50 -3.58 -0.37 3.38
N MET A 51 -3.59 0.07 4.62
CA MET A 51 -3.88 -0.78 5.79
C MET A 51 -5.39 -1.05 5.99
N GLY A 52 -6.26 -0.33 5.27
CA GLY A 52 -7.72 -0.44 5.36
C GLY A 52 -8.37 -0.34 4.00
N MET A 53 -7.69 -0.81 2.96
CA MET A 53 -8.04 -0.54 1.56
C MET A 53 -9.50 -0.88 1.22
N THR A 54 -10.00 -2.03 1.67
CA THR A 54 -11.36 -2.52 1.43
C THR A 54 -12.33 -2.22 2.58
N ILE A 55 -11.85 -1.58 3.64
CA ILE A 55 -12.69 -1.19 4.78
C ILE A 55 -13.48 0.07 4.40
N PRO A 56 -14.79 0.13 4.68
CA PRO A 56 -15.58 1.33 4.37
C PRO A 56 -15.06 2.58 5.09
N GLU A 57 -15.25 3.74 4.46
CA GLU A 57 -14.81 5.03 5.00
C GLU A 57 -15.43 5.36 6.36
N GLU A 58 -16.67 4.91 6.63
CA GLU A 58 -17.35 5.11 7.92
C GLU A 58 -16.59 4.50 9.11
N TRP A 59 -15.73 3.52 8.83
CA TRP A 59 -14.86 2.86 9.80
C TRP A 59 -13.40 3.33 9.71
N GLY A 60 -13.12 4.37 8.91
CA GLY A 60 -11.78 4.93 8.69
C GLY A 60 -10.93 4.17 7.67
N GLY A 61 -11.55 3.36 6.80
CA GLY A 61 -10.89 2.70 5.68
C GLY A 61 -10.90 3.52 4.38
N ALA A 62 -10.36 2.96 3.31
CA ALA A 62 -10.26 3.63 2.01
C ALA A 62 -11.42 3.32 1.05
N GLY A 63 -12.29 2.37 1.37
CA GLY A 63 -13.49 2.06 0.58
C GLY A 63 -13.24 1.58 -0.86
N ALA A 64 -12.03 1.13 -1.19
CA ALA A 64 -11.66 0.73 -2.54
C ALA A 64 -12.28 -0.62 -2.95
N ASP A 65 -12.66 -0.70 -4.22
CA ASP A 65 -13.19 -1.92 -4.84
C ASP A 65 -12.05 -2.84 -5.33
N MET A 66 -12.30 -4.15 -5.36
CA MET A 66 -11.31 -5.19 -5.76
C MET A 66 -11.40 -5.57 -7.24
#